data_AF-C5EBV5-F1
#
_entry.id   AF-C5EBV5-F1
#
_cell.length_a   1.000
_cell.length_b   1.000
_cell.length_c   1.000
_cell.angle_alpha   90.00
_cell.angle_beta   90.00
_cell.angle_gamma   90.00
#
_symmetry.space_group_name_H-M   'P 1'
#
loop_
_entity.id
_entity.type
_entity.pdbx_description
1 polymer ?
#
loop_
_entity_poly.entity_id
_entity_poly.type
_entity_poly.pdbx_seq_one_letter_code
_entity_poly.pdbx_strand_id
1 'polypeptide(L)' 'MPSKKTVLALAIALRLNIDETQDILACAGYALSHSVKFDVIVEFFIVHEMFDVFTINEMLFRYDQPLLGQ' A
#
# COMPACT_ATOMS: atom_id res chain seq x y z
N MET A 1 7.75 -6.20 15.01
CA MET A 1 6.46 -6.22 14.29
C MET A 1 6.70 -5.73 12.87
N PRO A 2 6.03 -6.28 11.84
CA PRO A 2 6.18 -5.78 10.46
C PRO A 2 5.80 -4.29 10.39
N SER A 3 6.50 -3.54 9.55
CA SER A 3 6.13 -2.15 9.29
C SER A 3 4.86 -2.10 8.45
N LYS A 4 4.11 -1.00 8.52
CA LYS A 4 2.95 -0.77 7.64
C LYS A 4 3.30 -0.95 6.16
N LYS A 5 4.47 -0.47 5.74
CA LYS A 5 5.02 -0.63 4.39
C LYS A 5 5.17 -2.10 4.00
N THR A 6 5.64 -2.93 4.93
CA THR A 6 5.78 -4.39 4.74
C THR A 6 4.41 -5.06 4.55
N VAL A 7 3.42 -4.67 5.35
CA VAL A 7 2.04 -5.21 5.25
C VAL A 7 1.40 -4.80 3.92
N LEU A 8 1.58 -3.55 3.49
CA LEU A 8 1.08 -3.08 2.20
C LEU A 8 1.78 -3.73 1.02
N ALA A 9 3.10 -3.93 1.09
CA ALA A 9 3.81 -4.67 0.05
C ALA A 9 3.28 -6.11 -0.08
N LEU A 10 2.92 -6.75 1.05
CA LEU A 10 2.28 -8.07 1.04
C LEU A 10 0.88 -8.00 0.42
N ALA A 11 0.06 -7.02 0.78
CA ALA A 11 -1.27 -6.83 0.19
C ALA A 11 -1.21 -6.66 -1.34
N ILE A 12 -0.26 -5.86 -1.84
CA ILE A 12 -0.01 -5.71 -3.28
C ILE A 12 0.43 -7.03 -3.92
N ALA A 13 1.38 -7.75 -3.31
CA ALA A 13 1.87 -9.02 -3.85
C ALA A 13 0.78 -10.09 -3.94
N LEU A 14 -0.15 -10.10 -2.97
CA LEU A 14 -1.30 -10.99 -2.92
C LEU A 14 -2.50 -10.48 -3.74
N ARG A 15 -2.41 -9.28 -4.32
CA ARG A 15 -3.50 -8.62 -5.07
C ARG A 15 -4.79 -8.51 -4.28
N LEU A 16 -4.68 -8.17 -3.00
CA LEU A 16 -5.82 -8.00 -2.12
C LEU A 16 -6.65 -6.79 -2.57
N ASN A 17 -7.96 -6.91 -2.51
CA ASN A 17 -8.84 -5.75 -2.69
C ASN A 17 -8.77 -4.80 -1.47
N ILE A 18 -9.51 -3.69 -1.52
CA ILE A 18 -9.44 -2.67 -0.48
C ILE A 18 -9.92 -3.17 0.88
N ASP A 19 -10.97 -4.00 0.93
CA ASP A 19 -11.53 -4.54 2.17
C ASP A 19 -10.55 -5.53 2.81
N GLU A 20 -10.01 -6.47 2.02
CA GLU A 20 -8.99 -7.43 2.47
C GLU A 20 -7.70 -6.73 2.93
N THR A 21 -7.32 -5.64 2.26
CA THR A 21 -6.16 -4.83 2.65
C THR A 21 -6.39 -4.15 4.00
N GLN A 22 -7.59 -3.61 4.24
CA GLN A 22 -7.92 -3.02 5.52
C GLN A 22 -7.92 -4.06 6.65
N ASP A 23 -8.41 -5.27 6.39
CA ASP A 23 -8.40 -6.37 7.35
C ASP A 23 -6.98 -6.78 7.77
N ILE A 24 -6.06 -6.96 6.80
CA ILE A 24 -4.67 -7.34 7.12
C ILE A 24 -3.90 -6.19 7.80
N LEU A 25 -4.19 -4.94 7.44
CA LEU A 25 -3.65 -3.78 8.13
C LEU A 25 -4.12 -3.71 9.58
N ALA A 26 -5.42 -3.92 9.82
CA ALA A 26 -6.01 -3.93 11.15
C ALA A 26 -5.40 -5.04 12.02
N CYS A 27 -5.18 -6.24 11.46
CA CYS A 27 -4.47 -7.32 12.13
C CYS A 27 -3.06 -6.92 12.59
N ALA A 28 -2.40 -6.01 11.89
CA ALA A 28 -1.08 -5.51 12.22
C ALA A 28 -1.09 -4.19 13.03
N GLY A 29 -2.27 -3.67 13.40
CA GLY A 29 -2.43 -2.43 14.16
C GLY A 29 -2.28 -1.15 13.33
N TYR A 30 -2.54 -1.22 12.02
CA TYR A 30 -2.46 -0.09 11.10
C TYR A 30 -3.82 0.18 10.43
N ALA A 31 -3.96 1.37 9.86
CA ALA A 31 -5.07 1.76 8.99
C ALA A 31 -4.56 2.71 7.89
N LEU A 32 -5.24 2.76 6.74
CA LEU A 32 -4.95 3.77 5.70
C LEU A 32 -5.40 5.16 6.18
N SER A 33 -4.57 6.18 5.96
CA SER A 33 -4.85 7.56 6.30
C SER A 33 -4.82 8.44 5.08
N HIS A 34 -5.93 9.13 4.82
CA HIS A 34 -6.05 10.10 3.74
C HIS A 34 -5.18 11.35 3.94
N SER A 35 -4.57 11.53 5.12
CA SER A 35 -3.60 12.61 5.39
C SER A 35 -2.16 12.20 5.06
N VAL A 36 -1.91 10.93 4.76
CA VAL A 36 -0.57 10.40 4.47
C VAL A 36 -0.49 10.11 2.97
N LYS A 37 0.35 10.85 2.24
CA LYS A 37 0.49 10.70 0.78
C LYS A 37 0.81 9.27 0.35
N PHE A 38 1.70 8.59 1.07
CA PHE A 38 2.03 7.19 0.84
C PHE A 38 0.77 6.30 0.86
N ASP A 39 -0.10 6.46 1.86
CA ASP A 39 -1.33 5.68 1.98
C ASP A 39 -2.29 5.98 0.84
N VAL A 40 -2.50 7.27 0.54
CA VAL A 40 -3.40 7.70 -0.55
C VAL A 40 -2.97 7.15 -1.90
N ILE A 41 -1.66 7.15 -2.18
CA ILE A 41 -1.11 6.59 -3.42
C ILE A 41 -1.38 5.09 -3.46
N VAL A 42 -0.99 4.34 -2.42
CA VAL A 42 -1.16 2.88 -2.40
C VAL A 42 -2.65 2.48 -2.46
N GLU A 43 -3.51 3.17 -1.71
CA GLU A 43 -4.96 3.00 -1.72
C GLU A 43 -5.56 3.21 -3.11
N PHE A 44 -5.15 4.27 -3.81
CA PHE A 44 -5.59 4.53 -5.18
C PHE A 44 -5.31 3.33 -6.09
N PHE A 45 -4.10 2.77 -6.04
CA PHE A 45 -3.72 1.63 -6.88
C PHE A 45 -4.50 0.35 -6.53
N ILE A 46 -4.76 0.11 -5.24
CA ILE A 46 -5.55 -1.05 -4.79
C ILE A 46 -7.01 -0.95 -5.25
N VAL A 47 -7.63 0.23 -5.08
CA VAL A 47 -9.03 0.47 -5.49
C VAL A 47 -9.22 0.32 -7.00
N HIS A 48 -8.19 0.62 -7.81
CA HIS A 48 -8.22 0.46 -9.26
C HIS A 48 -7.68 -0.90 -9.73
N GLU A 49 -7.43 -1.84 -8.82
CA GLU A 49 -6.90 -3.18 -9.10
C GLU A 49 -5.56 -3.18 -9.88
N MET A 50 -4.75 -2.15 -9.68
CA MET A 50 -3.46 -1.95 -10.35
C MET A 50 -2.31 -2.38 -9.43
N PHE A 51 -1.97 -3.67 -9.46
CA PHE A 51 -1.00 -4.27 -8.54
C PHE A 51 0.44 -4.37 -9.07
N ASP A 52 0.78 -3.67 -10.16
CA ASP A 52 2.16 -3.64 -10.65
C ASP A 52 3.06 -2.79 -9.74
N VAL A 53 3.93 -3.45 -8.98
CA VAL A 53 4.79 -2.81 -7.98
C VAL A 53 5.74 -1.78 -8.60
N PHE A 54 6.15 -1.95 -9.86
CA PHE A 54 6.99 -0.97 -10.55
C PHE A 54 6.24 0.33 -10.82
N THR A 55 5.03 0.25 -11.35
CA THR A 55 4.15 1.41 -11.58
C THR A 55 3.82 2.13 -10.26
N ILE A 56 3.51 1.37 -9.21
CA ILE A 56 3.25 1.95 -7.88
C ILE A 56 4.49 2.69 -7.37
N ASN A 57 5.66 2.04 -7.43
CA ASN A 57 6.92 2.63 -6.98
C ASN A 57 7.33 3.85 -7.80
N GLU A 58 7.01 3.90 -9.10
CA GLU A 58 7.23 5.10 -9.92
C GLU A 58 6.43 6.28 -9.38
N MET A 59 5.15 6.08 -9.05
CA MET A 59 4.32 7.13 -8.46
C MET A 59 4.79 7.51 -7.06
N LEU A 60 5.13 6.54 -6.21
CA LEU A 60 5.69 6.81 -4.88
C LEU A 60 6.97 7.64 -4.97
N PHE A 61 7.86 7.29 -5.91
CA PHE A 61 9.09 8.03 -6.17
C PHE A 61 8.83 9.48 -6.61
N ARG A 62 7.89 9.70 -7.54
CA ARG A 62 7.51 11.05 -8.02
C ARG A 62 7.01 11.97 -6.90
N TYR A 63 6.51 11.42 -5.80
CA TYR A 63 6.01 12.18 -4.64
C TYR A 63 6.95 12.10 -3.42
N ASP A 64 8.21 11.67 -3.60
CA ASP A 64 9.20 11.49 -2.54
C ASP A 64 8.70 10.60 -1.38
N GLN A 65 7.92 9.58 -1.70
CA GLN A 65 7.39 8.62 -0.73
C GLN A 65 8.25 7.33 -0.69
N PRO A 66 8.24 6.59 0.43
CA PRO A 66 8.96 5.32 0.55
C PRO A 66 8.48 4.28 -0.49
N LEU A 67 9.41 3.50 -1.06
CA LEU A 67 9.09 2.45 -2.03
C LEU A 67 8.66 1.14 -1.35
N LEU A 68 7.75 0.41 -2.00
CA LEU A 68 7.35 -0.95 -1.64
C LEU A 68 8.43 -1.96 -2.06
N GLY A 69 8.61 -3.02 -1.24
CA GLY A 69 9.44 -4.18 -1.60
C GLY A 69 10.95 -4.00 -1.45
N GLN A 70 11.42 -3.17 -0.50
CA GLN A 70 12.83 -3.05 -0.11
C GLN A 70 13.12 -3.78 1.20
#